data_AF-A0A7J4PSX9-F1
#
_entry.id   AF-A0A7J4PSX9-F1
#
_cell.length_a   1.000
_cell.length_b   1.000
_cell.length_c   1.000
_cell.angle_alpha   90.00
_cell.angle_beta   90.00
_cell.angle_gamma   90.00
#
_symmetry.space_group_name_H-M   'P 1'
#
loop_
_entity.id
_entity.type
_entity.pdbx_description
1 polymer ?
#
loop_
_entity_poly.entity_id
_entity_poly.type
_entity_poly.pdbx_seq_one_letter_code
_entity_poly.pdbx_strand_id
1 'polypeptide(L)'
;MSYTRTEVKILLLIFCLVLIPETSNCAEVNDLWLLISSYEDIGMTVLDLAFFLATHGYDATPERSYVTVEFSDGTMAYLTPNGGEPRLANLWAMPPDLASGPVMIILPDAIQKNVTYSKTENSDFIKDVTRKVIFPVTPLGMCYDGSKKLADTYRSFDYRVRYMYDPSEWDWQGHLWILVEDPEHPDRWLAVDSYYGVLRDDDQYYSAPYSFDDFEYLDSINPKWRLV
;
A
#
# COMPACT_ATOMS: atom_id res chain seq x y z
N MET A 1 13.69 -23.74 -47.91
CA MET A 1 14.07 -22.43 -47.34
C MET A 1 14.81 -22.68 -46.04
N SER A 2 16.09 -22.30 -45.95
CA SER A 2 16.90 -22.45 -44.75
C SER A 2 16.91 -21.11 -44.04
N TYR A 3 16.27 -21.04 -42.88
CA TYR A 3 16.27 -19.83 -42.05
C TYR A 3 17.66 -19.66 -41.44
N THR A 4 18.18 -18.43 -41.52
CA THR A 4 19.51 -18.14 -40.95
C THR A 4 19.43 -18.13 -39.42
N ARG A 5 20.54 -18.45 -38.75
CA ARG A 5 20.62 -18.52 -37.27
C ARG A 5 20.17 -17.22 -36.59
N THR A 6 20.21 -16.09 -37.29
CA THR A 6 19.75 -14.77 -36.82
C THR A 6 18.23 -14.65 -36.89
N GLU A 7 17.60 -15.13 -37.98
CA GLU A 7 16.14 -15.12 -38.14
C GLU A 7 15.45 -16.00 -37.11
N VAL A 8 16.05 -17.16 -36.77
CA VAL A 8 15.53 -18.04 -35.71
C VAL A 8 15.58 -17.33 -34.34
N LYS A 9 16.65 -16.58 -34.04
CA LYS A 9 16.76 -15.82 -32.79
C LYS A 9 15.75 -14.69 -32.69
N ILE A 10 15.50 -13.99 -33.79
CA ILE A 10 14.50 -12.91 -33.85
C ILE A 10 13.10 -13.49 -33.66
N LEU A 11 12.79 -14.61 -34.32
CA LEU A 11 11.50 -15.27 -34.14
C LEU A 11 11.29 -15.74 -32.70
N LEU A 12 12.34 -16.25 -32.06
CA LEU A 12 12.30 -16.71 -30.66
C LEU A 12 12.14 -15.54 -29.68
N LEU A 13 12.79 -14.40 -29.96
CA LEU A 13 12.62 -13.17 -29.17
C LEU A 13 11.20 -12.61 -29.28
N ILE A 14 10.62 -12.60 -30.49
CA ILE A 14 9.23 -12.18 -30.72
C ILE A 14 8.27 -13.14 -30.01
N PHE A 15 8.50 -14.45 -30.08
CA PHE A 15 7.69 -15.45 -29.38
C PHE A 15 7.76 -15.31 -27.85
N CYS A 16 8.94 -14.98 -27.30
CA CYS A 16 9.10 -14.69 -25.87
C CYS A 16 8.39 -13.41 -25.42
N LEU A 17 8.28 -12.39 -26.28
CA LEU A 17 7.60 -11.13 -25.97
C LEU A 17 6.07 -11.27 -25.94
N VAL A 18 5.50 -12.24 -26.67
CA VAL A 18 4.05 -12.52 -26.69
C VAL A 18 3.60 -13.37 -25.48
N LEU A 19 4.56 -13.95 -24.74
CA LEU A 19 4.30 -14.82 -23.58
C LEU A 19 4.43 -14.09 -22.23
N ILE A 20 4.57 -12.77 -22.23
CA ILE A 20 4.54 -11.99 -20.99
C ILE A 20 3.07 -11.88 -20.58
N PRO A 21 2.62 -12.50 -19.47
CA PRO A 21 1.27 -12.26 -18.97
C PRO A 21 1.15 -10.78 -18.61
N GLU A 22 0.05 -10.16 -19.06
CA GLU A 22 -0.30 -8.80 -18.67
C GLU A 22 -0.44 -8.76 -17.15
N THR A 23 0.50 -8.12 -16.47
CA THR A 23 0.44 -7.83 -15.02
C THR A 23 -0.57 -6.70 -14.82
N SER A 24 -1.86 -6.97 -15.04
CA SER A 24 -2.90 -5.91 -15.13
C SER A 24 -3.83 -5.85 -13.90
N ASN A 25 -4.04 -6.97 -13.20
CA ASN A 25 -5.10 -7.03 -12.18
C ASN A 25 -4.84 -6.09 -10.97
N CYS A 26 -3.62 -6.10 -10.41
CA CYS A 26 -3.31 -5.20 -9.27
C CYS A 26 -3.27 -3.72 -9.68
N ALA A 27 -2.87 -3.44 -10.92
CA ALA A 27 -2.77 -2.08 -11.44
C ALA A 27 -4.16 -1.46 -11.65
N GLU A 28 -5.08 -2.18 -12.29
CA GLU A 28 -6.42 -1.67 -12.64
C GLU A 28 -7.27 -1.41 -11.38
N VAL A 29 -7.17 -2.27 -10.37
CA VAL A 29 -7.86 -2.07 -9.07
C VAL A 29 -7.28 -0.89 -8.31
N ASN A 30 -5.94 -0.74 -8.29
CA ASN A 30 -5.28 0.39 -7.63
C ASN A 30 -5.58 1.72 -8.34
N ASP A 31 -5.59 1.73 -9.66
CA ASP A 31 -5.94 2.89 -10.48
C ASP A 31 -7.41 3.29 -10.26
N LEU A 32 -8.31 2.31 -10.15
CA LEU A 32 -9.72 2.56 -9.80
C LEU A 32 -9.84 3.19 -8.41
N TRP A 33 -9.08 2.68 -7.43
CA TRP A 33 -9.07 3.22 -6.07
C TRP A 33 -8.55 4.66 -6.02
N LEU A 34 -7.46 4.96 -6.74
CA LEU A 34 -6.92 6.32 -6.85
C LEU A 34 -7.92 7.27 -7.51
N LEU A 35 -8.59 6.81 -8.58
CA LEU A 35 -9.58 7.59 -9.29
C LEU A 35 -10.77 7.96 -8.38
N ILE A 36 -11.36 7.00 -7.69
CA ILE A 36 -12.52 7.26 -6.81
C ILE A 36 -12.16 8.07 -5.57
N SER A 37 -10.91 7.98 -5.10
CA SER A 37 -10.39 8.81 -4.01
C SER A 37 -10.21 10.27 -4.40
N SER A 38 -10.18 10.59 -5.71
CA SER A 38 -10.08 11.96 -6.22
C SER A 38 -11.43 12.67 -6.40
N TYR A 39 -12.55 11.97 -6.18
CA TYR A 39 -13.87 12.48 -6.50
C TYR A 39 -14.56 13.14 -5.29
N GLU A 40 -14.51 14.47 -5.21
CA GLU A 40 -14.84 15.21 -3.99
C GLU A 40 -16.32 15.61 -3.80
N ASP A 41 -17.27 15.03 -4.55
CA ASP A 41 -18.69 15.43 -4.48
C ASP A 41 -19.42 14.85 -3.25
N ILE A 42 -19.94 15.74 -2.39
CA ILE A 42 -20.70 15.43 -1.17
C ILE A 42 -22.08 14.81 -1.49
N GLY A 43 -22.64 15.14 -2.65
CA GLY A 43 -23.97 14.72 -3.10
C GLY A 43 -23.97 13.51 -4.02
N MET A 44 -22.82 12.85 -4.17
CA MET A 44 -22.62 11.79 -5.16
C MET A 44 -23.71 10.72 -5.12
N THR A 45 -24.47 10.59 -6.21
CA THR A 45 -25.42 9.50 -6.40
C THR A 45 -24.78 8.32 -7.11
N VAL A 46 -25.47 7.18 -7.13
CA VAL A 46 -25.03 5.98 -7.87
C VAL A 46 -24.88 6.27 -9.36
N LEU A 47 -25.75 7.12 -9.92
CA LEU A 47 -25.69 7.53 -11.31
C LEU A 47 -24.49 8.45 -11.58
N ASP A 48 -24.20 9.38 -10.66
CA ASP A 48 -23.05 10.28 -10.79
C ASP A 48 -21.72 9.50 -10.74
N LEU A 49 -21.63 8.52 -9.84
CA LEU A 49 -20.45 7.64 -9.74
C LEU A 49 -20.28 6.77 -10.99
N ALA A 50 -21.35 6.13 -11.48
CA ALA A 50 -21.29 5.32 -12.68
C ALA A 50 -20.91 6.16 -13.91
N PHE A 51 -21.48 7.36 -14.04
CA PHE A 51 -21.13 8.30 -15.10
C PHE A 51 -19.67 8.73 -15.01
N PHE A 52 -19.21 9.12 -13.82
CA PHE A 52 -17.81 9.48 -13.57
C PHE A 52 -16.87 8.35 -14.00
N LEU A 53 -17.10 7.13 -13.54
CA LEU A 53 -16.27 5.96 -13.88
C LEU A 53 -16.27 5.65 -15.38
N ALA A 54 -17.45 5.69 -16.03
CA ALA A 54 -17.58 5.46 -17.47
C ALA A 54 -16.81 6.50 -18.30
N THR A 55 -16.83 7.78 -17.88
CA THR A 55 -16.05 8.83 -18.55
C THR A 55 -14.53 8.69 -18.38
N HIS A 56 -14.09 7.86 -17.42
CA HIS A 56 -12.68 7.54 -17.18
C HIS A 56 -12.29 6.15 -17.71
N GLY A 57 -13.15 5.52 -18.51
CA GLY A 57 -12.82 4.29 -19.24
C GLY A 57 -13.16 2.98 -18.52
N TYR A 58 -13.84 3.02 -17.37
CA TYR A 58 -14.30 1.83 -16.66
C TYR A 58 -15.68 1.37 -17.19
N ASP A 59 -15.88 0.05 -17.30
CA ASP A 59 -17.19 -0.53 -17.61
C ASP A 59 -18.08 -0.52 -16.37
N ALA A 60 -18.70 0.64 -16.11
CA ALA A 60 -19.42 0.92 -14.88
C ALA A 60 -20.94 0.84 -15.09
N THR A 61 -21.60 -0.10 -14.41
CA THR A 61 -23.07 -0.26 -14.46
C THR A 61 -23.71 0.18 -13.13
N PRO A 62 -24.65 1.15 -13.15
CA PRO A 62 -25.35 1.56 -11.94
C PRO A 62 -26.40 0.52 -11.52
N GLU A 63 -26.33 0.09 -10.27
CA GLU A 63 -27.33 -0.74 -9.61
C GLU A 63 -28.21 0.12 -8.68
N ARG A 64 -29.13 -0.52 -7.94
CA ARG A 64 -30.05 0.23 -7.05
C ARG A 64 -29.35 1.06 -5.97
N SER A 65 -28.23 0.58 -5.44
CA SER A 65 -27.55 1.20 -4.29
C SER A 65 -26.01 1.20 -4.38
N TYR A 66 -25.46 0.76 -5.50
CA TYR A 66 -24.02 0.68 -5.77
C TYR A 66 -23.78 0.67 -7.29
N VAL A 67 -22.53 0.73 -7.71
CA VAL A 67 -22.09 0.63 -9.10
C VAL A 67 -21.27 -0.65 -9.23
N THR A 68 -21.43 -1.42 -10.30
CA THR A 68 -20.51 -2.52 -10.64
C THR A 68 -19.49 -2.05 -11.65
N VAL A 69 -18.26 -2.52 -11.52
CA VAL A 69 -17.19 -2.33 -12.51
C VAL A 69 -16.67 -3.70 -12.90
N GLU A 70 -16.73 -4.03 -14.19
CA GLU A 70 -16.09 -5.23 -14.74
C GLU A 70 -14.67 -4.88 -15.20
N PHE A 71 -13.67 -5.58 -14.65
CA PHE A 71 -12.28 -5.43 -15.06
C PHE A 71 -11.98 -6.25 -16.31
N SER A 72 -10.85 -5.95 -16.94
CA SER A 72 -10.39 -6.60 -18.17
C SER A 72 -10.27 -8.14 -18.09
N ASP A 73 -10.10 -8.69 -16.89
CA ASP A 73 -10.01 -10.14 -16.64
C ASP A 73 -11.35 -10.80 -16.28
N GLY A 74 -12.44 -10.04 -16.31
CA GLY A 74 -13.80 -10.48 -15.98
C GLY A 74 -14.09 -10.53 -14.47
N THR A 75 -13.19 -10.01 -13.62
CA THR A 75 -13.48 -9.82 -12.20
C THR A 75 -14.35 -8.59 -11.97
N MET A 76 -15.16 -8.62 -10.91
CA MET A 76 -16.12 -7.58 -10.60
C MET A 76 -15.73 -6.80 -9.35
N ALA A 77 -15.75 -5.49 -9.46
CA ALA A 77 -15.71 -4.54 -8.36
C ALA A 77 -17.11 -3.96 -8.11
N TYR A 78 -17.42 -3.63 -6.87
CA TYR A 78 -18.68 -3.01 -6.49
C TYR A 78 -18.36 -1.69 -5.78
N LEU A 79 -19.07 -0.60 -6.04
CA LEU A 79 -18.77 0.71 -5.47
C LEU A 79 -20.02 1.39 -4.90
N THR A 80 -19.98 1.81 -3.64
CA THR A 80 -21.06 2.56 -2.99
C THR A 80 -20.66 4.02 -2.85
N PRO A 81 -21.39 4.97 -3.46
CA PRO A 81 -21.12 6.39 -3.28
C PRO A 81 -21.42 6.83 -1.84
N ASN A 82 -20.64 7.78 -1.32
CA ASN A 82 -20.77 8.30 0.05
C ASN A 82 -20.78 7.19 1.11
N GLY A 83 -19.80 6.28 1.02
CA GLY A 83 -19.71 5.08 1.85
C GLY A 83 -19.29 5.38 3.30
N GLY A 84 -18.03 5.11 3.67
CA GLY A 84 -17.54 5.29 5.04
C GLY A 84 -17.57 6.75 5.50
N GLU A 85 -17.46 7.70 4.57
CA GLU A 85 -17.61 9.14 4.78
C GLU A 85 -18.25 9.81 3.54
N PRO A 86 -18.91 10.97 3.69
CA PRO A 86 -19.34 11.79 2.56
C PRO A 86 -18.13 12.16 1.67
N ARG A 87 -18.33 12.21 0.34
CA ARG A 87 -17.28 12.46 -0.68
C ARG A 87 -16.36 11.28 -0.99
N LEU A 88 -16.58 10.09 -0.43
CA LEU A 88 -15.81 8.90 -0.75
C LEU A 88 -16.71 7.79 -1.29
N ALA A 89 -16.26 7.09 -2.32
CA ALA A 89 -16.88 5.84 -2.74
C ALA A 89 -16.19 4.66 -2.03
N ASN A 90 -16.97 3.79 -1.39
CA ASN A 90 -16.46 2.53 -0.88
C ASN A 90 -16.38 1.55 -2.04
N LEU A 91 -15.25 0.89 -2.23
CA LEU A 91 -15.10 -0.23 -3.15
C LEU A 91 -15.26 -1.55 -2.37
N TRP A 92 -15.86 -2.57 -2.98
CA TRP A 92 -16.17 -3.86 -2.37
C TRP A 92 -15.85 -4.98 -3.37
N ALA A 93 -15.41 -6.13 -2.85
CA ALA A 93 -15.15 -7.34 -3.66
C ALA A 93 -16.40 -8.21 -3.86
N MET A 94 -17.47 -7.93 -3.11
CA MET A 94 -18.76 -8.61 -3.19
C MET A 94 -19.88 -7.56 -3.16
N PRO A 95 -21.07 -7.86 -3.70
CA PRO A 95 -22.20 -6.92 -3.66
C PRO A 95 -22.50 -6.51 -2.21
N PRO A 96 -22.66 -5.20 -1.92
CA PRO A 96 -22.96 -4.75 -0.56
C PRO A 96 -24.36 -5.22 -0.15
N ASP A 97 -24.44 -6.00 0.93
CA ASP A 97 -25.71 -6.28 1.61
C ASP A 97 -25.94 -5.28 2.75
N LEU A 98 -27.21 -4.97 3.03
CA LEU A 98 -27.60 -3.99 4.05
C LEU A 98 -27.27 -4.44 5.50
N ALA A 99 -26.73 -5.64 5.71
CA ALA A 99 -26.47 -6.24 7.02
C ALA A 99 -24.99 -6.28 7.41
N SER A 100 -24.08 -6.16 6.45
CA SER A 100 -22.64 -6.46 6.66
C SER A 100 -21.80 -5.28 7.15
N GLY A 101 -22.34 -4.05 7.19
CA GLY A 101 -21.54 -2.86 7.52
C GLY A 101 -20.36 -2.67 6.56
N PRO A 102 -19.46 -1.69 6.77
CA PRO A 102 -18.29 -1.51 5.92
C PRO A 102 -17.35 -2.71 6.05
N VAL A 103 -17.13 -3.43 4.95
CA VAL A 103 -16.16 -4.52 4.85
C VAL A 103 -14.99 -4.05 3.99
N MET A 104 -13.79 -4.08 4.59
CA MET A 104 -12.50 -3.58 4.12
C MET A 104 -12.00 -4.25 2.82
N ILE A 105 -11.39 -3.46 1.93
CA ILE A 105 -10.58 -3.88 0.74
C ILE A 105 -9.11 -4.12 1.13
N ILE A 106 -8.78 -3.97 2.41
CA ILE A 106 -7.46 -4.30 2.91
C ILE A 106 -7.49 -5.82 3.04
N LEU A 107 -6.58 -6.53 2.35
CA LEU A 107 -6.43 -7.96 2.56
C LEU A 107 -6.38 -8.21 4.07
N PRO A 108 -7.01 -9.26 4.61
CA PRO A 108 -7.13 -9.45 6.06
C PRO A 108 -5.81 -9.37 6.84
N ASP A 109 -4.69 -9.56 6.15
CA ASP A 109 -3.31 -9.54 6.61
C ASP A 109 -2.49 -8.30 6.19
N ALA A 110 -3.01 -7.42 5.34
CA ALA A 110 -2.28 -6.24 4.83
C ALA A 110 -2.06 -5.16 5.91
N ILE A 111 -2.97 -5.05 6.89
CA ILE A 111 -2.73 -4.30 8.13
C ILE A 111 -2.81 -5.25 9.32
N GLN A 112 -1.67 -5.46 9.96
CA GLN A 112 -1.56 -6.23 11.18
C GLN A 112 -1.84 -5.34 12.39
N LYS A 113 -2.70 -5.82 13.29
CA LYS A 113 -3.08 -5.10 14.51
C LYS A 113 -2.39 -5.70 15.73
N ASN A 114 -1.91 -4.83 16.63
CA ASN A 114 -1.28 -5.20 17.90
C ASN A 114 -0.20 -6.28 17.74
N VAL A 115 0.74 -6.03 16.83
CA VAL A 115 1.80 -6.99 16.48
C VAL A 115 3.10 -6.65 17.21
N THR A 116 3.89 -7.69 17.49
CA THR A 116 5.25 -7.59 17.99
C THR A 116 6.18 -8.40 17.09
N TYR A 117 7.27 -7.80 16.64
CA TYR A 117 8.28 -8.43 15.80
C TYR A 117 9.49 -8.88 16.59
N SER A 118 10.12 -9.94 16.11
CA SER A 118 11.37 -10.41 16.70
C SER A 118 12.53 -9.55 16.23
N LYS A 119 13.28 -8.98 17.17
CA LYS A 119 14.50 -8.24 16.89
C LYS A 119 15.63 -9.14 16.36
N THR A 120 16.44 -8.62 15.44
CA THR A 120 17.70 -9.24 14.99
C THR A 120 18.87 -8.89 15.92
N GLU A 121 19.77 -9.86 16.10
CA GLU A 121 21.03 -9.69 16.82
C GLU A 121 22.25 -9.79 15.87
N ASN A 122 22.01 -9.82 14.55
CA ASN A 122 23.05 -9.89 13.54
C ASN A 122 23.85 -8.58 13.49
N SER A 123 25.06 -8.59 14.04
CA SER A 123 25.90 -7.40 14.16
C SER A 123 26.35 -6.83 12.82
N ASP A 124 26.56 -7.68 11.81
CA ASP A 124 27.01 -7.23 10.49
C ASP A 124 25.87 -6.54 9.74
N PHE A 125 24.67 -7.13 9.78
CA PHE A 125 23.46 -6.50 9.26
C PHE A 125 23.17 -5.14 9.93
N ILE A 126 23.19 -5.09 11.27
CA ILE A 126 22.95 -3.84 12.02
C ILE A 126 23.94 -2.76 11.60
N LYS A 127 25.21 -3.11 11.47
CA LYS A 127 26.27 -2.19 11.05
C LYS A 127 26.09 -1.72 9.61
N ASP A 128 25.62 -2.59 8.71
CA ASP A 128 25.34 -2.23 7.32
C ASP A 128 24.16 -1.27 7.22
N VAL A 129 23.03 -1.58 7.84
CA VAL A 129 21.84 -0.70 7.91
C VAL A 129 22.20 0.67 8.47
N THR A 130 22.93 0.71 9.59
CA THR A 130 23.35 1.97 10.25
C THR A 130 24.19 2.87 9.33
N ARG A 131 24.93 2.30 8.37
CA ARG A 131 25.86 3.05 7.51
C ARG A 131 25.24 3.55 6.21
N LYS A 132 24.10 3.00 5.80
CA LYS A 132 23.44 3.36 4.53
C LYS A 132 22.76 4.72 4.58
N VAL A 133 22.36 5.16 5.76
CA VAL A 133 21.58 6.39 5.95
C VAL A 133 22.25 7.28 7.00
N ILE A 134 22.30 8.59 6.71
CA ILE A 134 22.74 9.60 7.67
C ILE A 134 21.51 10.19 8.34
N PHE A 135 21.51 10.23 9.67
CA PHE A 135 20.40 10.71 10.48
C PHE A 135 20.67 12.12 11.07
N PRO A 136 19.63 12.92 11.32
CA PRO A 136 18.22 12.62 11.03
C PRO A 136 17.89 12.75 9.53
N VAL A 137 16.95 11.92 9.05
CA VAL A 137 16.49 11.93 7.64
C VAL A 137 15.55 13.09 7.36
N THR A 138 14.78 13.48 8.37
CA THR A 138 13.87 14.63 8.41
C THR A 138 13.93 15.29 9.80
N PRO A 139 13.63 16.61 9.90
CA PRO A 139 13.37 17.27 11.18
C PRO A 139 12.37 16.55 12.10
N LEU A 140 12.51 16.79 13.41
CA LEU A 140 11.61 16.29 14.44
C LEU A 140 10.16 16.69 14.13
N GLY A 141 9.22 15.75 14.27
CA GLY A 141 7.81 15.94 13.95
C GLY A 141 7.41 15.54 12.53
N MET A 142 8.36 15.27 11.63
CA MET A 142 8.06 14.82 10.26
C MET A 142 8.28 13.30 10.11
N CYS A 143 7.69 12.53 11.03
CA CYS A 143 7.84 11.07 11.08
C CYS A 143 7.20 10.38 9.87
N TYR A 144 6.13 10.94 9.30
CA TYR A 144 5.48 10.47 8.07
C TYR A 144 6.42 10.50 6.86
N ASP A 145 6.90 11.69 6.51
CA ASP A 145 7.85 11.88 5.40
C ASP A 145 9.17 11.15 5.65
N GLY A 146 9.64 11.17 6.90
CA GLY A 146 10.87 10.53 7.32
C GLY A 146 10.83 9.02 7.13
N SER A 147 9.76 8.38 7.59
CA SER A 147 9.57 6.93 7.48
C SER A 147 9.31 6.49 6.05
N LYS A 148 8.58 7.28 5.25
CA LYS A 148 8.44 7.03 3.81
C LYS A 148 9.80 7.05 3.12
N LYS A 149 10.59 8.10 3.33
CA LYS A 149 11.93 8.24 2.75
C LYS A 149 12.90 7.15 3.21
N LEU A 150 12.83 6.73 4.47
CA LEU A 150 13.60 5.59 4.97
C LEU A 150 13.23 4.29 4.26
N ALA A 151 11.93 4.00 4.14
CA ALA A 151 11.46 2.80 3.46
C ALA A 151 11.92 2.77 1.99
N ASP A 152 11.74 3.87 1.26
CA ASP A 152 12.19 4.00 -0.13
C ASP A 152 13.71 3.77 -0.24
N THR A 153 14.48 4.34 0.70
CA THR A 153 15.93 4.19 0.74
C THR A 153 16.34 2.74 0.98
N TYR A 154 15.80 2.06 2.00
CA TYR A 154 16.16 0.68 2.28
C TYR A 154 15.65 -0.31 1.22
N ARG A 155 14.47 -0.07 0.64
CA ARG A 155 13.98 -0.83 -0.52
C ARG A 155 14.90 -0.70 -1.73
N SER A 156 15.51 0.48 -1.94
CA SER A 156 16.52 0.66 -3.00
C SER A 156 17.79 -0.16 -2.81
N PHE A 157 18.00 -0.71 -1.61
CA PHE A 157 19.06 -1.66 -1.26
C PHE A 157 18.53 -3.11 -1.14
N ASP A 158 17.38 -3.40 -1.72
CA ASP A 158 16.71 -4.71 -1.73
C ASP A 158 16.30 -5.24 -0.33
N TYR A 159 16.16 -4.37 0.67
CA TYR A 159 15.60 -4.77 1.95
C TYR A 159 14.07 -4.81 1.94
N ARG A 160 13.51 -5.79 2.65
CA ARG A 160 12.11 -5.79 3.03
C ARG A 160 11.91 -4.83 4.19
N VAL A 161 10.86 -4.02 4.09
CA VAL A 161 10.54 -2.96 5.05
C VAL A 161 9.07 -3.08 5.45
N ARG A 162 8.81 -2.87 6.74
CA ARG A 162 7.47 -2.71 7.29
C ARG A 162 7.33 -1.38 7.98
N TYR A 163 6.16 -0.77 7.83
CA TYR A 163 5.77 0.38 8.64
C TYR A 163 5.20 -0.08 9.96
N MET A 164 5.42 0.76 10.98
CA MET A 164 4.91 0.61 12.32
C MET A 164 4.27 1.93 12.73
N TYR A 165 3.04 1.87 13.22
CA TYR A 165 2.25 3.06 13.52
C TYR A 165 1.54 2.95 14.87
N ASP A 166 1.78 3.94 15.73
CA ASP A 166 1.06 4.13 16.98
C ASP A 166 0.29 5.47 16.96
N PRO A 167 -1.07 5.46 16.92
CA PRO A 167 -1.86 6.69 16.94
C PRO A 167 -1.94 7.36 18.32
N SER A 168 -1.54 6.68 19.39
CA SER A 168 -1.60 7.17 20.77
C SER A 168 -0.39 8.01 21.16
N GLU A 169 0.71 7.89 20.42
CA GLU A 169 1.91 8.68 20.64
C GLU A 169 1.79 10.08 20.01
N TRP A 170 2.30 11.09 20.74
CA TRP A 170 2.46 12.48 20.32
C TRP A 170 1.18 13.21 19.91
N ASP A 171 0.81 14.19 20.75
CA ASP A 171 -0.38 15.04 20.71
C ASP A 171 -1.12 15.08 19.34
N TRP A 172 -1.92 14.03 19.12
CA TRP A 172 -3.01 13.91 18.14
C TRP A 172 -2.58 13.55 16.71
N GLN A 173 -1.28 13.37 16.47
CA GLN A 173 -0.78 12.98 15.15
C GLN A 173 -0.36 11.52 15.08
N GLY A 174 0.05 10.86 16.16
CA GLY A 174 0.60 9.51 16.07
C GLY A 174 2.08 9.52 15.69
N HIS A 175 2.75 8.38 15.89
CA HIS A 175 4.14 8.16 15.51
C HIS A 175 4.25 7.04 14.47
N LEU A 176 5.02 7.30 13.40
CA LEU A 176 5.30 6.33 12.33
C LEU A 176 6.81 6.09 12.22
N TRP A 177 7.21 4.83 12.28
CA TRP A 177 8.59 4.37 12.06
C TRP A 177 8.61 3.13 11.17
N ILE A 178 9.79 2.57 10.91
CA ILE A 178 9.93 1.37 10.09
C ILE A 178 10.72 0.26 10.77
N LEU A 179 10.49 -0.96 10.31
CA LEU A 179 11.33 -2.13 10.54
C LEU A 179 11.99 -2.55 9.23
N VAL A 180 13.27 -2.91 9.28
CA VAL A 180 14.04 -3.46 8.16
C VAL A 180 14.34 -4.93 8.45
N GLU A 181 13.99 -5.84 7.56
CA GLU A 181 14.22 -7.28 7.73
C GLU A 181 15.68 -7.65 7.50
N ASP A 182 16.22 -8.52 8.34
CA ASP A 182 17.51 -9.17 8.16
C ASP A 182 17.40 -10.23 7.05
N PRO A 183 18.05 -10.05 5.88
CA PRO A 183 17.95 -11.01 4.78
C PRO A 183 18.52 -12.39 5.10
N GLU A 184 19.43 -12.49 6.07
CA GLU A 184 20.04 -13.75 6.50
C GLU A 184 19.18 -14.48 7.54
N HIS A 185 18.30 -13.75 8.23
CA HIS A 185 17.42 -14.29 9.28
C HIS A 185 15.98 -13.81 9.06
N PRO A 186 15.19 -14.49 8.20
CA PRO A 186 13.80 -14.15 7.97
C PRO A 186 13.01 -14.01 9.27
N ASP A 187 12.06 -13.07 9.28
CA ASP A 187 11.26 -12.69 10.45
C ASP A 187 12.06 -12.05 11.61
N ARG A 188 13.32 -11.70 11.39
CA ARG A 188 14.12 -10.88 12.31
C ARG A 188 14.29 -9.48 11.76
N TRP A 189 13.99 -8.50 12.59
CA TRP A 189 13.81 -7.12 12.17
C TRP A 189 14.72 -6.18 12.96
N LEU A 190 15.01 -5.03 12.37
CA LEU A 190 15.71 -3.92 13.00
C LEU A 190 14.86 -2.67 12.90
N ALA A 191 14.53 -2.08 14.06
CA ALA A 191 13.78 -0.85 14.12
C ALA A 191 14.64 0.36 13.72
N VAL A 192 14.06 1.23 12.90
CA VAL A 192 14.70 2.47 12.45
C VAL A 192 13.69 3.60 12.51
N ASP A 193 14.01 4.63 13.29
CA ASP A 193 13.28 5.89 13.32
C ASP A 193 13.96 6.95 12.44
N SER A 194 13.15 7.77 11.80
CA SER A 194 13.60 8.83 10.88
C SER A 194 14.47 9.90 11.53
N TYR A 195 14.30 10.13 12.84
CA TYR A 195 15.04 11.13 13.59
C TYR A 195 16.16 10.49 14.42
N TYR A 196 15.84 9.43 15.18
CA TYR A 196 16.76 8.78 16.12
C TYR A 196 17.70 7.74 15.46
N GLY A 197 17.38 7.28 14.25
CA GLY A 197 18.16 6.27 13.56
C GLY A 197 17.85 4.85 14.01
N VAL A 198 18.87 4.00 14.06
CA VAL A 198 18.71 2.58 14.41
C VAL A 198 18.46 2.41 15.90
N LEU A 199 17.39 1.70 16.25
CA LEU A 199 16.92 1.53 17.62
C LEU A 199 17.16 0.11 18.11
N ARG A 200 18.12 -0.01 19.04
CA ARG A 200 18.59 -1.29 19.58
C ARG A 200 18.14 -1.55 21.01
N ASP A 201 18.03 -0.51 21.80
CA ASP A 201 17.88 -0.63 23.26
C ASP A 201 16.46 -0.28 23.73
N ASP A 202 15.53 -0.08 22.80
CA ASP A 202 14.13 0.22 23.08
C ASP A 202 13.22 -0.81 22.38
N ASP A 203 12.79 -1.80 23.16
CA ASP A 203 11.94 -2.89 22.67
C ASP A 203 10.53 -2.41 22.25
N GLN A 204 10.11 -1.21 22.67
CA GLN A 204 8.80 -0.66 22.33
C GLN A 204 8.66 -0.45 20.81
N TYR A 205 9.74 -0.12 20.11
CA TYR A 205 9.74 0.06 18.66
C TYR A 205 9.54 -1.24 17.87
N TYR A 206 9.53 -2.39 18.52
CA TYR A 206 9.25 -3.67 17.90
C TYR A 206 7.77 -4.08 18.06
N SER A 207 6.96 -3.27 18.74
CA SER A 207 5.53 -3.47 18.89
C SER A 207 4.76 -2.25 18.41
N ALA A 208 3.64 -2.45 17.70
CA ALA A 208 2.77 -1.35 17.33
C ALA A 208 1.30 -1.76 17.27
N PRO A 209 0.37 -0.82 17.55
CA PRO A 209 -1.05 -1.02 17.30
C PRO A 209 -1.36 -1.36 15.84
N TYR A 210 -0.59 -0.81 14.90
CA TYR A 210 -0.73 -1.10 13.47
C TYR A 210 0.63 -1.31 12.80
N SER A 211 0.70 -2.29 11.89
CA SER A 211 1.85 -2.52 11.02
C SER A 211 1.39 -2.95 9.63
N PHE A 212 2.10 -2.49 8.61
CA PHE A 212 1.69 -2.69 7.23
C PHE A 212 2.88 -2.59 6.27
N ASP A 213 2.77 -3.22 5.11
CA ASP A 213 3.86 -3.25 4.13
C ASP A 213 3.87 -1.99 3.24
N ASP A 214 2.72 -1.38 2.95
CA ASP A 214 2.63 -0.23 2.04
C ASP A 214 2.16 1.06 2.70
N PHE A 215 2.75 2.19 2.32
CA PHE A 215 2.54 3.47 3.01
C PHE A 215 1.09 3.94 2.89
N GLU A 216 0.45 3.66 1.77
CA GLU A 216 -0.92 3.99 1.40
C GLU A 216 -1.93 3.38 2.39
N TYR A 217 -1.59 2.30 3.10
CA TYR A 217 -2.44 1.75 4.15
C TYR A 217 -2.60 2.69 5.35
N LEU A 218 -1.68 3.64 5.53
CA LEU A 218 -1.82 4.69 6.54
C LEU A 218 -3.07 5.54 6.32
N ASP A 219 -3.49 5.75 5.06
CA ASP A 219 -4.70 6.52 4.74
C ASP A 219 -5.97 5.85 5.29
N SER A 220 -5.94 4.52 5.42
CA SER A 220 -7.04 3.74 5.98
C SER A 220 -7.08 3.79 7.52
N ILE A 221 -5.96 4.13 8.17
CA ILE A 221 -5.82 4.11 9.63
C ILE A 221 -5.85 5.52 10.22
N ASN A 222 -5.26 6.49 9.52
CA ASN A 222 -5.16 7.89 9.96
C ASN A 222 -5.29 8.88 8.80
N PRO A 223 -6.43 9.01 8.12
CA PRO A 223 -6.59 9.91 6.96
C PRO A 223 -6.24 11.39 7.24
N LYS A 224 -6.19 11.80 8.52
CA LYS A 224 -5.87 13.16 8.96
C LYS A 224 -4.38 13.50 8.88
N TRP A 225 -3.49 12.52 8.68
CA TRP A 225 -2.04 12.77 8.57
C TRP A 225 -1.68 13.74 7.44
N ARG A 226 -2.51 13.79 6.39
CA ARG A 226 -2.35 14.67 5.20
C ARG A 226 -2.75 16.14 5.44
N LEU A 227 -3.37 16.46 6.59
CA LEU A 227 -3.89 17.80 6.88
C LEU A 227 -2.86 18.72 7.55
N VAL A 228 -1.60 18.28 7.63
CA VAL A 228 -0.48 18.95 8.32
C VAL A 228 0.50 19.51 7.30
#